data_AF-A0A9D0L4P4-F1
#
_entry.id   AF-A0A9D0L4P4-F1
#
_cell.length_a   1.000
_cell.length_b   1.000
_cell.length_c   1.000
_cell.angle_alpha   90.00
_cell.angle_beta   90.00
_cell.angle_gamma   90.00
#
_symmetry.space_group_name_H-M   'P 1'
#
loop_
_entity.id
_entity.type
_entity.pdbx_description
1 polymer ?
#
loop_
_entity_poly.entity_id
_entity_poly.type
_entity_poly.pdbx_seq_one_letter_code
_entity_poly.pdbx_strand_id
1 'polypeptide(L)' 'SIALAKAGRAHAFLKHRGYVTHEDIKAVGMDVLRHRVVLTYEAEAEEVTPEDVVRRVFEVVEVP' A
#
# COMPACT_ATOMS: atom_id res chain seq x y z
N SER A 1 1.39 -0.71 9.49
CA SER A 1 1.81 -2.12 9.38
C SER A 1 3.32 -2.23 9.52
N ILE A 2 3.84 -3.12 10.37
CA ILE A 2 5.30 -3.36 10.47
C ILE A 2 5.90 -3.91 9.17
N ALA A 3 5.12 -4.70 8.41
CA ALA A 3 5.55 -5.29 7.15
C ALA A 3 5.73 -4.23 6.06
N LEU A 4 4.82 -3.26 5.96
CA LEU A 4 4.91 -2.18 4.97
C LEU A 4 6.20 -1.35 5.15
N ALA A 5 6.51 -0.98 6.40
CA ALA A 5 7.73 -0.23 6.71
C ALA A 5 9.01 -1.05 6.44
N LYS A 6 9.00 -2.36 6.72
CA LYS A 6 10.12 -3.26 6.41
C LYS A 6 10.31 -3.43 4.91
N ALA A 7 9.22 -3.67 4.17
CA ALA A 7 9.24 -3.81 2.72
C ALA A 7 9.69 -2.50 2.03
N GLY A 8 9.24 -1.34 2.49
CA GLY A 8 9.70 -0.04 1.97
C GLY A 8 11.20 0.20 2.18
N ARG A 9 11.74 -0.16 3.36
CA ARG A 9 13.19 -0.11 3.61
C ARG A 9 13.97 -1.09 2.73
N ALA A 10 13.48 -2.31 2.56
CA ALA A 10 14.10 -3.30 1.69
C ALA A 10 14.10 -2.82 0.23
N HIS A 11 12.98 -2.27 -0.24
CA HIS A 11 12.87 -1.71 -1.59
C HIS A 11 13.86 -0.54 -1.80
N ALA A 12 13.92 0.41 -0.87
CA ALA A 12 14.89 1.51 -0.92
C ALA A 12 16.34 1.01 -0.96
N PHE A 13 16.66 0.01 -0.12
CA PHE A 13 17.99 -0.60 -0.07
C PHE A 13 18.36 -1.29 -1.39
N LEU A 14 17.44 -2.03 -2.00
CA LEU A 14 17.62 -2.65 -3.33
C LEU A 14 17.80 -1.60 -4.43
N LYS A 15 17.30 -0.38 -4.23
CA LYS A 15 17.52 0.78 -5.11
C LYS A 15 18.78 1.58 -4.74
N HIS A 16 19.67 1.02 -3.92
CA HIS A 16 20.91 1.65 -3.46
C HIS A 16 20.71 2.98 -2.71
N ARG A 17 19.55 3.18 -2.09
CA ARG A 17 19.26 4.34 -1.24
C ARG A 17 19.31 3.98 0.24
N GLY A 18 19.93 4.83 1.05
CA GLY A 18 19.99 4.69 2.51
C GLY A 18 18.75 5.22 3.25
N TYR A 19 17.75 5.72 2.53
CA TYR A 19 16.54 6.31 3.08
C TYR A 19 15.31 5.92 2.24
N VAL A 20 14.15 5.88 2.90
CA VAL A 20 12.87 5.54 2.28
C VAL A 20 12.25 6.80 1.68
N THR A 21 11.68 6.66 0.49
CA THR A 21 10.86 7.67 -0.19
C THR A 21 9.42 7.18 -0.29
N HIS A 22 8.51 8.09 -0.59
CA HIS A 22 7.10 7.77 -0.85
C HIS A 22 6.91 6.73 -1.97
N GLU A 23 7.80 6.73 -2.98
CA GLU A 23 7.76 5.77 -4.09
C GLU A 23 7.98 4.34 -3.61
N ASP A 24 8.86 4.15 -2.62
CA ASP A 24 9.12 2.82 -2.05
C ASP A 24 7.89 2.25 -1.35
N ILE A 25 7.13 3.12 -0.67
CA ILE A 25 5.90 2.73 0.01
C ILE A 25 4.80 2.42 -1.00
N LYS A 26 4.65 3.24 -2.05
CA LYS A 26 3.68 2.99 -3.11
C LYS A 26 4.00 1.69 -3.88
N ALA A 27 5.29 1.43 -4.14
CA ALA A 27 5.73 0.24 -4.87
C ALA A 27 5.39 -1.07 -4.15
N VAL A 28 5.52 -1.13 -2.82
CA VAL A 28 5.24 -2.34 -2.03
C VAL A 28 3.86 -2.34 -1.37
N GLY A 29 3.11 -1.24 -1.50
CA GLY A 29 1.86 -1.01 -0.79
C GLY A 29 0.78 -2.03 -1.13
N MET A 30 0.59 -2.30 -2.42
CA MET A 30 -0.44 -3.22 -2.90
C MET A 30 -0.18 -4.65 -2.43
N ASP A 31 1.06 -5.13 -2.55
CA ASP A 31 1.44 -6.49 -2.15
C ASP A 31 1.22 -6.74 -0.65
N VAL A 32 1.45 -5.72 0.18
CA VAL A 32 1.31 -5.83 1.64
C VAL A 32 -0.14 -5.63 2.09
N LEU A 33 -0.90 -4.73 1.48
CA LEU A 33 -2.19 -4.29 2.02
C LEU A 33 -3.40 -5.01 1.42
N ARG A 34 -3.38 -5.44 0.15
CA ARG A 34 -4.57 -5.95 -0.54
C ARG A 34 -5.22 -7.16 0.15
N HIS A 35 -4.40 -8.05 0.71
CA HIS A 35 -4.87 -9.25 1.40
C HIS A 35 -5.17 -9.01 2.89
N ARG A 36 -5.09 -7.76 3.35
CA ARG A 36 -5.29 -7.34 4.74
C ARG A 36 -6.49 -6.40 4.92
N VAL A 37 -7.15 -6.02 3.82
CA VAL A 37 -8.36 -5.22 3.85
C VAL A 37 -9.54 -6.17 3.91
N VAL A 38 -10.38 -6.00 4.92
CA VAL A 38 -11.66 -6.71 5.06
C VAL A 38 -12.75 -5.77 4.59
N LEU A 39 -13.54 -6.21 3.63
CA LEU A 39 -14.65 -5.44 3.09
C LEU A 39 -15.88 -5.56 3.98
N THR A 40 -16.74 -4.54 3.93
CA THR A 40 -18.09 -4.65 4.51
C THR A 40 -19.01 -5.35 3.50
N TYR A 41 -20.14 -5.85 3.98
CA TYR A 41 -21.13 -6.51 3.13
C TYR A 41 -21.64 -5.58 2.01
N GLU A 42 -21.85 -4.31 2.33
CA GLU A 42 -22.27 -3.29 1.37
C GLU A 42 -21.21 -3.08 0.28
N ALA A 43 -19.93 -3.03 0.65
CA ALA A 43 -18.84 -2.88 -0.30
C ALA A 43 -18.72 -4.11 -1.23
N GLU A 44 -18.90 -5.32 -0.70
CA GLU A 44 -18.95 -6.54 -1.52
C GLU A 44 -20.16 -6.53 -2.48
N ALA A 45 -21.32 -6.05 -2.02
CA ALA A 45 -22.53 -5.91 -2.85
C ALA A 45 -22.37 -4.85 -3.96
N GLU A 46 -21.52 -3.84 -3.75
CA GLU A 46 -21.13 -2.84 -4.74
C GLU A 46 -19.96 -3.28 -5.64
N GLU A 47 -19.54 -4.55 -5.56
CA GLU A 47 -18.41 -5.13 -6.30
C GLU A 47 -17.07 -4.40 -6.07
N VAL A 48 -16.91 -3.76 -4.90
CA VAL A 48 -15.65 -3.12 -4.52
C VAL A 48 -14.62 -4.20 -4.18
N THR A 49 -13.41 -4.08 -4.72
CA THR A 49 -12.30 -4.98 -4.37
C THR A 49 -11.39 -4.39 -3.28
N PRO A 50 -10.67 -5.23 -2.51
CA PRO A 50 -9.63 -4.75 -1.61
C PRO A 50 -8.58 -3.88 -2.31
N GLU A 51 -8.24 -4.20 -3.55
CA GLU A 51 -7.33 -3.44 -4.40
C GLU A 51 -7.86 -2.03 -4.69
N ASP A 52 -9.16 -1.86 -4.89
CA ASP A 52 -9.78 -0.54 -5.12
C ASP A 52 -9.68 0.35 -3.88
N VAL A 53 -9.91 -0.22 -2.69
CA VAL A 53 -9.76 0.49 -1.42
C VAL A 53 -8.31 0.94 -1.24
N VAL A 54 -7.34 0.03 -1.44
CA VAL A 54 -5.91 0.35 -1.29
C VAL A 54 -5.48 1.42 -2.30
N ARG A 55 -5.94 1.34 -3.55
CA ARG A 55 -5.65 2.33 -4.59
C ARG A 55 -6.15 3.71 -4.20
N ARG A 56 -7.42 3.81 -3.77
CA ARG A 56 -8.04 5.06 -3.35
C ARG A 56 -7.31 5.69 -2.15
N VAL A 57 -6.86 4.89 -1.21
CA VAL A 57 -6.03 5.36 -0.08
C VAL A 57 -4.73 6.00 -0.60
N PHE A 58 -4.02 5.37 -1.54
CA PHE A 58 -2.77 5.93 -2.07
C PHE A 58 -2.95 7.14 -3.00
N GLU A 59 -4.14 7.31 -3.58
CA GLU A 59 -4.51 8.48 -4.40
C GLU A 59 -4.85 9.71 -3.53
N VAL A 60 -5.55 9.50 -2.41
CA VAL A 60 -5.97 10.59 -1.52
C VAL A 60 -4.85 11.06 -0.59
N VAL A 61 -3.91 10.17 -0.23
CA VAL A 61 -2.79 10.55 0.63
C VAL A 61 -1.80 11.41 -0.16
N GLU A 62 -1.74 12.68 0.18
CA GLU A 62 -0.76 13.62 -0.36
C GLU A 62 0.66 13.17 -0.03
N VAL A 63 1.52 13.37 -1.01
CA VAL A 63 2.93 13.04 -0.92
C VAL A 63 3.70 14.35 -0.74
N PRO A 64 4.41 14.53 0.39
CA PRO A 64 5.23 15.71 0.63
C PRO A 64 6.56 15.69 -0.15
#